data_AF-X0T320-F1
#
_entry.id   AF-X0T320-F1
#
_cell.length_a   1.000
_cell.length_b   1.000
_cell.length_c   1.000
_cell.angle_alpha   90.00
_cell.angle_beta   90.00
_cell.angle_gamma   90.00
#
_symmetry.space_group_name_H-M   'P 1'
#
loop_
_entity.id
_entity.type
_entity.pdbx_description
1 polymer ?
#
loop_
_entity_poly.entity_id
_entity_poly.type
_entity_poly.pdbx_seq_one_letter_code
_entity_poly.pdbx_strand_id
1 'polypeptide(L)' 'IGSTLVIYPAAYMPAYATEAGARLAIVNLTPTPLDHYATVVIQGEAGEIMPRVMERVRLS' A
#
# COMPACT_ATOMS: atom_id res chain seq x y z
N ILE A 1 1.21 3.14 -3.17
CA ILE A 1 1.51 2.30 -4.35
C ILE A 1 2.80 2.82 -4.98
N GLY A 2 3.84 1.99 -5.10
CA GLY A 2 5.09 2.35 -5.79
C GLY A 2 5.88 3.51 -5.16
N SER A 3 5.71 3.74 -3.86
CA SER A 3 6.44 4.78 -3.12
C SER A 3 7.27 4.11 -2.05
N THR A 4 8.50 4.58 -1.87
CA THR A 4 9.39 4.16 -0.78
C THR A 4 8.90 4.63 0.59
N LEU A 5 7.91 5.53 0.65
CA LEU A 5 7.35 6.09 1.88
C LEU A 5 8.40 6.81 2.76
N VAL A 6 9.45 7.36 2.15
CA VAL A 6 10.55 8.06 2.87
C VAL A 6 10.47 9.58 2.81
N ILE A 7 9.63 10.14 1.93
CA ILE A 7 9.52 11.60 1.74
C ILE A 7 8.37 12.15 2.56
N TYR A 8 8.71 13.03 3.50
CA TYR A 8 7.75 13.77 4.31
C TYR A 8 7.29 15.04 3.57
N PRO A 9 6.00 15.43 3.68
CA PRO A 9 4.98 14.91 4.60
C PRO A 9 4.13 13.74 4.05
N ALA A 10 4.33 13.31 2.80
CA ALA A 10 3.49 12.28 2.16
C ALA A 10 3.53 10.92 2.88
N ALA A 11 4.66 10.59 3.50
CA ALA A 11 4.83 9.39 4.32
C ALA A 11 3.94 9.34 5.58
N TYR A 12 3.41 10.47 6.05
CA TYR A 12 2.52 10.49 7.21
C TYR A 12 1.07 10.10 6.87
N MET A 13 0.63 10.30 5.62
CA MET A 13 -0.76 10.05 5.24
C MET A 13 -1.23 8.61 5.53
N PRO A 14 -0.44 7.56 5.23
CA PRO A 14 -0.84 6.18 5.55
C PRO A 14 -0.87 5.90 7.06
N ALA A 15 0.05 6.50 7.82
CA ALA A 15 0.08 6.38 9.27
C ALA A 15 -1.16 7.03 9.92
N TYR A 16 -1.46 8.29 9.56
CA TYR A 16 -2.67 8.98 10.05
C TYR A 16 -3.97 8.26 9.66
N ALA A 17 -4.05 7.71 8.45
CA ALA A 17 -5.22 6.94 8.03
C ALA A 17 -5.40 5.70 8.91
N THR A 18 -4.31 4.99 9.22
CA THR A 18 -4.34 3.79 10.07
C THR A 18 -4.70 4.14 11.52
N GLU A 19 -4.14 5.22 12.06
CA GLU A 19 -4.51 5.75 13.39
C GLU A 19 -5.98 6.16 13.48
N ALA A 20 -6.56 6.68 12.38
CA ALA A 20 -7.98 6.98 12.28
C ALA A 20 -8.88 5.74 12.05
N GLY A 21 -8.31 4.53 12.06
CA GLY A 21 -9.04 3.27 11.92
C GLY A 21 -9.21 2.75 10.49
N ALA A 22 -8.55 3.36 9.49
CA ALA A 22 -8.56 2.83 8.14
C ALA A 22 -7.68 1.57 8.02
N ARG A 23 -8.04 0.68 7.09
CA ARG A 23 -7.21 -0.46 6.72
C ARG A 23 -6.19 -0.05 5.67
N LEU A 24 -4.91 -0.31 5.94
CA LEU A 24 -3.80 0.02 5.04
C LEU A 24 -3.40 -1.20 4.20
N ALA A 25 -3.30 -1.01 2.89
CA ALA A 25 -2.70 -1.98 1.97
C ALA A 25 -1.47 -1.37 1.29
N ILE A 26 -0.37 -2.12 1.26
CA ILE A 26 0.89 -1.69 0.64
C ILE A 26 1.20 -2.59 -0.55
N VAL A 27 1.53 -1.97 -1.69
CA VAL A 27 2.05 -2.65 -2.88
C VAL A 27 3.38 -1.98 -3.23
N ASN A 28 4.48 -2.71 -3.03
CA ASN A 28 5.82 -2.21 -3.29
C ASN A 28 6.81 -3.34 -3.60
N LEU A 29 7.86 -3.05 -4.38
CA LEU A 29 8.91 -4.01 -4.72
C LEU A 29 9.81 -4.36 -3.53
N THR A 30 10.04 -3.38 -2.64
CA THR A 30 10.94 -3.49 -1.50
C THR A 30 10.17 -3.29 -0.19
N PRO A 31 10.68 -3.79 0.94
CA PRO A 31 10.09 -3.52 2.26
C PRO A 31 9.95 -2.03 2.53
N THR A 32 8.93 -1.65 3.31
CA THR A 32 8.70 -0.26 3.73
C THR A 32 8.66 -0.13 5.25
N PRO A 33 9.00 1.03 5.82
CA PRO A 33 8.90 1.26 7.26
C PRO A 33 7.47 1.16 7.82
N LEU A 34 6.44 1.11 6.97
CA LEU A 34 5.03 1.03 7.40
C LEU A 34 4.43 -0.37 7.23
N ASP A 35 5.22 -1.38 6.84
CA ASP A 35 4.73 -2.74 6.60
C ASP A 35 4.04 -3.32 7.84
N HIS A 36 4.49 -2.98 9.06
CA HIS A 36 3.86 -3.44 10.31
C HIS A 36 2.52 -2.77 10.63
N TYR A 37 2.20 -1.64 10.00
CA TYR A 37 0.88 -1.00 10.08
C TYR A 37 -0.09 -1.53 9.02
N ALA A 38 0.41 -2.21 7.99
CA ALA A 38 -0.42 -2.66 6.88
C ALA A 38 -1.24 -3.90 7.24
N THR A 39 -2.53 -3.88 6.88
CA THR A 39 -3.39 -5.06 6.91
C THR A 39 -2.97 -6.08 5.85
N VAL A 40 -2.46 -5.60 4.71
CA VAL A 40 -1.97 -6.44 3.61
C VAL A 40 -0.73 -5.80 3.00
N VAL A 41 0.32 -6.59 2.81
CA VAL A 41 1.52 -6.22 2.06
C VAL A 41 1.65 -7.15 0.85
N ILE A 42 1.73 -6.58 -0.36
CA ILE A 42 1.96 -7.32 -1.60
C ILE A 42 3.31 -6.86 -2.16
N GLN A 43 4.27 -7.78 -2.17
CA GLN A 43 5.59 -7.51 -2.71
C GLN A 43 5.62 -7.72 -4.23
N GLY A 44 5.87 -6.64 -4.99
CA GLY A 44 6.05 -6.70 -6.44
C GLY A 44 5.77 -5.37 -7.15
N GLU A 45 5.87 -5.38 -8.47
CA GLU A 45 5.66 -4.19 -9.28
C GLU A 45 4.20 -3.76 -9.27
N ALA A 46 3.95 -2.48 -8.93
CA ALA A 46 2.62 -1.92 -8.98
C ALA A 46 1.98 -2.04 -10.38
N GLY A 47 2.78 -1.89 -11.44
CA GLY A 47 2.34 -2.02 -12.83
C GLY A 47 1.80 -3.41 -13.17
N GLU A 48 2.29 -4.47 -12.51
CA GLU A 48 1.84 -5.84 -12.72
C GLU A 48 0.71 -6.25 -11.78
N ILE A 49 0.76 -5.79 -10.53
CA ILE A 49 -0.18 -6.17 -9.49
C ILE A 49 -1.53 -5.48 -9.66
N MET A 50 -1.53 -4.17 -9.94
CA MET A 50 -2.75 -3.39 -9.97
C MET A 50 -3.76 -3.86 -11.04
N PRO A 51 -3.35 -4.23 -12.28
CA PRO A 51 -4.27 -4.83 -13.25
C PRO A 51 -5.00 -6.07 -12.72
N ARG A 52 -4.28 -6.99 -12.05
CA ARG A 52 -4.87 -8.21 -11.47
C ARG A 52 -5.85 -7.90 -10.34
N VAL A 53 -5.56 -6.89 -9.52
CA VAL A 53 -6.48 -6.40 -8.49
C VAL A 53 -7.75 -5.86 -9.14
N MET A 54 -7.62 -5.06 -10.20
CA MET A 54 -8.75 -4.50 -10.93
C MET A 54 -9.63 -5.58 -11.58
N GLU A 55 -9.05 -6.64 -12.14
CA GLU A 55 -9.79 -7.80 -12.66
C GLU A 55 -10.61 -8.45 -11.55
N ARG A 56 -10.03 -8.66 -10.37
CA ARG A 56 -10.71 -9.31 -9.25
C ARG A 56 -11.87 -8.48 -8.71
N VAL A 57 -11.69 -7.16 -8.60
CA VAL A 57 -12.70 -6.23 -8.06
C VAL A 57 -13.82 -5.97 -9.06
N ARG A 58 -13.54 -5.90 -10.36
CA ARG A 58 -14.58 -5.73 -11.39
C ARG A 58 -15.53 -6.93 -11.53
N LEU A 59 -15.11 -8.09 -11.04
CA LEU A 59 -15.92 -9.31 -11.01
C LEU A 59 -16.73 -9.46 -9.70
N SER A 60 -16.72 -8.45 -8.82
CA SER A 60 -17.45 -8.41 -7.55
C SER A 60 -18.67 -7.51 -7.60
#